data_AF-A0AAD7FCH3-F1
#
_entry.id   AF-A0AAD7FCH3-F1
#
_cell.length_a   1.000
_cell.length_b   1.000
_cell.length_c   1.000
_cell.angle_alpha   90.00
_cell.angle_beta   90.00
_cell.angle_gamma   90.00
#
_symmetry.space_group_name_H-M   'P 1'
#
loop_
_entity.id
_entity.type
_entity.pdbx_description
1 polymer ?
#
loop_
_entity_poly.entity_id
_entity_poly.type
_entity_poly.pdbx_seq_one_letter_code
_entity_poly.pdbx_strand_id
1 'polypeptide(L)'
;MTSEFVPPTLPPELEREIFETNAILHHRMIPTLLLVAWRVHEWIEPYLYHLLQIPCIRSGPSYLDALVRILDRRPSHPFPQVSRHLFLSTVILGRAWRVDDADRILRACTGITDILLSHSQHPFEPLLPILATVAQMRPTHLALLGDFLPDYRTLPQEFHFGVPLFESVTHLQLYVATANGNYRVSHTLSRAWKHWSALAALKTLTHLAVVPSEQNLANYILSILPRLHALVLYSERSDMGYTTSPDRDVLQDPRIFVESLFQLRPLWHSGARGGDDIWLRAEEFIAMKRSGDIEDYVYRWPKEEDKEEEENVIFDRALSALST
;
A
#
# COMPACT_ATOMS: atom_id res chain seq x y z
N MET A 1 -31.90 14.47 44.83
CA MET A 1 -32.31 14.72 43.44
C MET A 1 -32.04 13.44 42.66
N THR A 2 -33.08 12.69 42.35
CA THR A 2 -33.00 11.50 41.50
C THR A 2 -32.92 11.99 40.06
N SER A 3 -31.77 11.80 39.41
CA SER A 3 -31.62 12.04 37.98
C SER A 3 -32.60 11.12 37.24
N GLU A 4 -33.61 11.69 36.58
CA GLU A 4 -34.46 10.91 35.67
C GLU A 4 -33.57 10.33 34.56
N PHE A 5 -33.65 9.01 34.39
CA PHE A 5 -32.99 8.31 33.30
C PHE A 5 -33.76 8.60 32.01
N VAL A 6 -33.20 9.42 31.13
CA VAL A 6 -33.77 9.64 29.79
C VAL A 6 -33.28 8.49 28.91
N PRO A 7 -34.19 7.65 28.37
CA PRO A 7 -33.79 6.56 27.48
C PRO A 7 -33.16 7.12 26.19
N PRO A 8 -32.19 6.41 25.59
CA PRO A 8 -31.59 6.85 24.34
C PRO A 8 -32.64 6.92 23.23
N THR A 9 -32.58 7.98 22.41
CA THR A 9 -33.51 8.21 21.30
C THR A 9 -33.35 7.18 20.17
N LEU A 10 -32.16 6.59 20.04
CA LEU A 10 -31.85 5.55 19.05
C LEU A 10 -31.62 4.20 19.73
N PRO A 11 -32.04 3.09 19.10
CA PRO A 11 -31.56 1.75 19.45
C PRO A 11 -30.01 1.69 19.47
N PRO A 12 -29.38 1.03 20.45
CA PRO A 12 -27.92 0.94 20.55
C PRO A 12 -27.23 0.40 19.30
N GLU A 13 -27.88 -0.51 18.57
CA GLU A 13 -27.35 -1.13 17.36
C GLU A 13 -27.22 -0.10 16.22
N LEU A 14 -28.24 0.75 16.05
CA LEU A 14 -28.22 1.83 15.05
C LEU A 14 -27.21 2.91 15.42
N GLU A 15 -27.12 3.26 16.71
CA GLU A 15 -26.10 4.20 17.19
C GLU A 15 -24.69 3.68 16.87
N ARG A 16 -24.44 2.40 17.15
CA ARG A 16 -23.16 1.74 16.86
C ARG A 16 -22.84 1.77 15.37
N GLU A 17 -23.79 1.36 14.52
CA GLU A 17 -23.62 1.37 13.06
C GLU A 17 -23.25 2.78 12.56
N ILE A 18 -23.96 3.82 13.03
CA ILE A 18 -23.67 5.21 12.66
C ILE A 18 -22.23 5.59 13.04
N PHE A 19 -21.78 5.29 14.26
CA PHE A 19 -20.43 5.63 14.69
C PHE A 19 -19.35 4.84 13.96
N GLU A 20 -19.54 3.53 13.76
CA GLU A 20 -18.59 2.67 13.05
C GLU A 20 -18.46 3.09 11.57
N THR A 21 -19.57 3.35 10.88
CA THR A 21 -19.56 3.88 9.51
C THR A 21 -18.85 5.23 9.44
N ASN A 22 -19.10 6.15 10.39
CA ASN A 22 -18.38 7.42 10.45
C ASN A 22 -16.88 7.24 10.71
N ALA A 23 -16.47 6.29 11.56
CA ALA A 23 -15.07 6.00 11.80
C ALA A 23 -14.37 5.46 10.54
N ILE A 24 -15.04 4.60 9.78
CA ILE A 24 -14.52 4.05 8.52
C ILE A 24 -14.39 5.13 7.44
N LEU A 25 -15.46 5.91 7.21
CA LEU A 25 -15.46 6.94 6.16
C LEU A 25 -14.62 8.16 6.53
N HIS A 26 -14.47 8.44 7.83
CA HIS A 26 -13.83 9.65 8.33
C HIS A 26 -12.84 9.33 9.46
N HIS A 27 -11.81 8.52 9.17
CA HIS A 27 -10.76 8.12 10.15
C HIS A 27 -10.18 9.27 10.99
N ARG A 28 -10.08 10.48 10.43
CA ARG A 28 -9.59 11.68 11.17
C ARG A 28 -10.50 12.08 12.34
N MET A 29 -11.77 11.68 12.32
CA MET A 29 -12.75 11.95 13.37
C MET A 29 -12.70 10.94 14.52
N ILE A 30 -12.03 9.79 14.36
CA ILE A 30 -11.96 8.74 15.40
C ILE A 30 -11.61 9.32 16.78
N PRO A 31 -10.57 10.18 16.95
CA PRO A 31 -10.27 10.76 18.26
C PRO A 31 -11.42 11.57 18.86
N THR A 32 -12.20 12.27 18.04
CA THR A 32 -13.38 13.02 18.48
C THR A 32 -14.54 12.10 18.83
N LEU A 33 -14.77 11.05 18.03
CA LEU A 33 -15.82 10.06 18.26
C LEU A 33 -15.61 9.32 19.59
N LEU A 34 -14.36 9.00 19.94
CA LEU A 34 -13.99 8.37 21.21
C LEU A 34 -14.40 9.19 22.45
N LEU A 35 -14.63 10.51 22.30
CA LEU A 35 -15.00 11.41 23.40
C LEU A 35 -16.51 11.54 23.61
N VAL A 36 -17.34 10.95 22.74
CA VAL A 36 -18.80 11.15 22.77
C VAL A 36 -19.43 10.48 23.99
N ALA A 37 -19.15 9.20 24.20
CA ALA A 37 -19.67 8.42 25.32
C ALA A 37 -18.79 7.16 25.54
N TRP A 38 -18.86 6.58 26.74
CA TRP A 38 -18.08 5.38 27.07
C TRP A 38 -18.35 4.20 26.11
N ARG A 39 -19.61 3.90 25.79
CA ARG A 39 -19.95 2.82 24.84
C ARG A 39 -19.40 3.08 23.43
N VAL A 40 -19.43 4.34 22.98
CA VAL A 40 -18.88 4.75 21.69
C VAL A 40 -17.37 4.57 21.69
N HIS A 41 -16.70 4.87 22.81
CA HIS A 41 -15.29 4.59 22.96
C HIS A 41 -14.99 3.10 22.74
N GLU A 42 -15.75 2.18 23.36
CA GLU A 42 -15.54 0.74 23.20
C GLU A 42 -15.75 0.26 21.75
N TRP A 43 -16.75 0.81 21.06
CA TRP A 43 -17.02 0.46 19.65
C TRP A 43 -15.95 0.99 18.70
N ILE A 44 -15.42 2.19 18.97
CA ILE A 44 -14.58 2.93 18.02
C ILE A 44 -13.08 2.76 18.28
N GLU A 45 -12.66 2.44 19.52
CA GLU A 45 -11.24 2.23 19.86
C GLU A 45 -10.54 1.21 18.95
N PRO A 46 -11.15 0.08 18.54
CA PRO A 46 -10.54 -0.84 17.58
C PRO A 46 -10.11 -0.20 16.25
N TYR A 47 -10.86 0.77 15.74
CA TYR A 47 -10.57 1.44 14.48
C TYR A 47 -9.33 2.33 14.54
N LEU A 48 -8.98 2.82 15.73
CA LEU A 48 -7.74 3.58 15.96
C LEU A 48 -6.49 2.75 15.62
N TYR A 49 -6.59 1.43 15.79
CA TYR A 49 -5.48 0.49 15.61
C TYR A 49 -5.56 -0.32 14.32
N HIS A 50 -6.60 -0.10 13.50
CA HIS A 50 -6.81 -0.85 12.27
C HIS A 50 -5.64 -0.68 11.28
N LEU A 51 -5.11 0.54 11.19
CA LEU A 51 -3.91 0.91 10.45
C LEU A 51 -2.81 1.33 11.44
N LEU A 52 -1.78 0.50 11.57
CA LEU A 52 -0.58 0.84 12.33
C LEU A 52 0.42 1.54 11.41
N GLN A 53 0.58 2.84 11.61
CA GLN A 53 1.59 3.62 10.93
C GLN A 53 2.74 3.87 11.89
N ILE A 54 3.90 3.30 11.57
CA ILE A 54 5.17 3.56 12.26
C ILE A 54 5.98 4.49 11.34
N PRO A 55 5.74 5.82 11.43
CA PRO A 55 6.42 6.77 10.56
C PRO A 55 7.88 6.95 11.01
N CYS A 56 8.71 7.42 10.09
CA CYS A 56 10.00 8.00 10.41
C CYS A 56 9.83 9.17 11.43
N ILE A 57 10.80 9.30 12.35
CA ILE A 57 10.85 10.11 13.60
C ILE A 57 10.56 11.62 13.48
N ARG A 58 10.19 12.14 12.31
CA ARG A 58 9.72 13.53 12.20
C ARG A 58 8.49 13.82 13.07
N SER A 59 7.74 12.80 13.46
CA SER A 59 6.57 12.90 14.34
C SER A 59 6.90 12.90 15.85
N GLY A 60 8.19 12.83 16.23
CA GLY A 60 8.65 12.79 17.63
C GLY A 60 8.63 11.38 18.25
N PRO A 61 9.36 11.16 19.37
CA PRO A 61 9.43 9.88 20.08
C PRO A 61 8.10 9.39 20.68
N SER A 62 7.01 10.17 20.57
CA SER A 62 5.78 9.93 21.34
C SER A 62 4.92 8.76 20.85
N TYR A 63 4.91 8.42 19.55
CA TYR A 63 3.95 7.43 19.03
C TYR A 63 4.34 5.98 19.34
N LEU A 64 5.58 5.59 19.00
CA LEU A 64 6.10 4.26 19.34
C LEU A 64 6.12 4.04 20.85
N ASP A 65 6.59 5.04 21.61
CA ASP A 65 6.55 4.99 23.07
C ASP A 65 5.12 4.84 23.61
N ALA A 66 4.13 5.46 22.96
CA ALA A 66 2.73 5.31 23.35
C ALA A 66 2.23 3.88 23.07
N LEU A 67 2.53 3.31 21.91
CA LEU A 67 2.18 1.92 21.59
C LEU A 67 2.84 0.92 22.56
N VAL A 68 4.14 1.10 22.84
CA VAL A 68 4.86 0.28 23.81
C VAL A 68 4.25 0.43 25.20
N ARG A 69 3.92 1.65 25.64
CA ARG A 69 3.24 1.89 26.92
C ARG A 69 1.84 1.27 26.98
N ILE A 70 1.09 1.26 25.88
CA ILE A 70 -0.21 0.59 25.80
C ILE A 70 0.00 -0.92 26.01
N LEU A 71 0.98 -1.52 25.33
CA LEU A 71 1.34 -2.93 25.50
C LEU A 71 1.78 -3.26 26.93
N ASP A 72 2.58 -2.41 27.55
CA ASP A 72 3.05 -2.58 28.93
C ASP A 72 1.87 -2.55 29.92
N ARG A 73 0.93 -1.63 29.73
CA ARG A 73 -0.19 -1.42 30.66
C ARG A 73 -1.35 -2.39 30.43
N ARG A 74 -1.52 -2.87 29.21
CA ARG A 74 -2.67 -3.68 28.76
C ARG A 74 -2.19 -4.78 27.81
N PRO A 75 -1.50 -5.82 28.29
CA PRO A 75 -1.00 -6.90 27.43
C PRO A 75 -2.13 -7.68 26.73
N SER A 76 -3.33 -7.69 27.29
CA SER A 76 -4.55 -8.28 26.71
C SER A 76 -5.39 -7.28 25.91
N HIS A 77 -4.82 -6.14 25.49
CA HIS A 77 -5.56 -5.19 24.65
C HIS A 77 -6.06 -5.90 23.39
N PRO A 78 -7.23 -5.55 22.85
CA PRO A 78 -7.70 -6.09 21.58
C PRO A 78 -6.89 -5.61 20.37
N PHE A 79 -6.02 -4.59 20.52
CA PHE A 79 -5.34 -3.98 19.38
C PHE A 79 -4.52 -4.97 18.52
N PRO A 80 -3.74 -5.91 19.10
CA PRO A 80 -3.19 -7.08 18.42
C PRO A 80 -4.03 -7.75 17.33
N GLN A 81 -5.32 -7.88 17.59
CA GLN A 81 -6.22 -8.73 16.80
C GLN A 81 -6.98 -7.93 15.73
N VAL A 82 -7.09 -6.62 15.91
CA VAL A 82 -7.89 -5.73 15.05
C VAL A 82 -7.04 -4.99 14.03
N SER A 83 -5.71 -4.88 14.25
CA SER A 83 -4.78 -4.33 13.27
C SER A 83 -4.71 -5.22 12.04
N ARG A 84 -5.00 -4.65 10.86
CA ARG A 84 -4.97 -5.34 9.56
C ARG A 84 -3.87 -4.83 8.63
N HIS A 85 -3.60 -3.53 8.73
CA HIS A 85 -2.65 -2.84 7.86
C HIS A 85 -1.47 -2.31 8.67
N LEU A 86 -0.26 -2.51 8.15
CA LEU A 86 0.97 -2.01 8.73
C LEU A 86 1.73 -1.18 7.70
N PHE A 87 2.02 0.07 8.06
CA PHE A 87 2.99 0.88 7.33
C PHE A 87 4.22 1.10 8.20
N LEU A 88 5.34 0.51 7.80
CA LEU A 88 6.64 0.66 8.46
C LEU A 88 7.59 1.49 7.60
N SER A 89 7.92 2.69 8.05
CA SER A 89 8.89 3.55 7.37
C SER A 89 10.20 3.62 8.14
N THR A 90 11.28 3.18 7.50
CA THR A 90 12.60 3.05 8.13
C THR A 90 13.53 4.20 7.75
N VAL A 91 13.03 5.32 7.20
CA VAL A 91 13.88 6.45 6.76
C VAL A 91 14.71 6.94 7.96
N ILE A 92 16.03 6.75 7.92
CA ILE A 92 16.93 7.03 9.04
C ILE A 92 17.46 8.45 8.93
N LEU A 93 16.68 9.46 9.32
CA LEU A 93 17.21 10.81 9.50
C LEU A 93 17.89 10.97 10.86
N GLY A 94 18.97 10.22 11.09
CA GLY A 94 19.90 10.41 12.22
C GLY A 94 19.39 10.04 13.62
N ARG A 95 18.16 9.53 13.75
CA ARG A 95 17.66 8.83 14.94
C ARG A 95 16.98 7.57 14.45
N ALA A 96 17.42 6.41 14.92
CA ALA A 96 16.75 5.15 14.65
C ALA A 96 15.71 4.91 15.74
N TRP A 97 14.54 4.37 15.37
CA TRP A 97 13.70 3.69 16.33
C TRP A 97 14.48 2.46 16.81
N ARG A 98 14.24 2.04 18.05
CA ARG A 98 14.87 0.82 18.56
C ARG A 98 14.21 -0.33 17.82
N VAL A 99 15.01 -1.12 17.11
CA VAL A 99 14.55 -2.34 16.41
C VAL A 99 13.73 -3.20 17.37
N ASP A 100 14.16 -3.28 18.63
CA ASP A 100 13.46 -3.99 19.71
C ASP A 100 12.02 -3.49 19.95
N ASP A 101 11.78 -2.18 19.92
CA ASP A 101 10.44 -1.62 20.20
C ASP A 101 9.46 -1.95 19.08
N ALA A 102 9.92 -1.88 17.83
CA ALA A 102 9.10 -2.26 16.70
C ALA A 102 8.92 -3.77 16.59
N ASP A 103 9.97 -4.56 16.81
CA ASP A 103 9.85 -6.03 16.88
C ASP A 103 8.82 -6.42 17.95
N ARG A 104 8.87 -5.75 19.11
CA ARG A 104 7.90 -5.94 20.19
C ARG A 104 6.47 -5.60 19.77
N ILE A 105 6.25 -4.45 19.11
CA ILE A 105 4.92 -4.07 18.60
C ILE A 105 4.44 -5.08 17.56
N LEU A 106 5.30 -5.48 16.63
CA LEU A 106 4.98 -6.42 15.57
C LEU A 106 4.62 -7.79 16.13
N ARG A 107 5.37 -8.32 17.09
CA ARG A 107 5.02 -9.59 17.76
C ARG A 107 3.66 -9.55 18.44
N ALA A 108 3.23 -8.39 18.92
CA ALA A 108 1.90 -8.25 19.48
C ALA A 108 0.81 -8.24 18.41
N CYS A 109 1.11 -7.85 17.17
CA CYS A 109 0.11 -7.70 16.11
C CYS A 109 -0.06 -8.98 15.29
N THR A 110 -1.01 -9.83 15.70
CA THR A 110 -1.26 -11.12 15.05
C THR A 110 -2.26 -11.03 13.89
N GLY A 111 -2.99 -9.91 13.76
CA GLY A 111 -4.04 -9.73 12.76
C GLY A 111 -3.58 -9.15 11.41
N ILE A 112 -2.31 -8.77 11.28
CA ILE A 112 -1.79 -8.02 10.13
C ILE A 112 -1.72 -8.93 8.90
N THR A 113 -2.37 -8.50 7.83
CA THR A 113 -2.39 -9.21 6.54
C THR A 113 -1.82 -8.37 5.40
N ASP A 114 -1.79 -7.05 5.56
CA ASP A 114 -1.31 -6.10 4.55
C ASP A 114 -0.19 -5.22 5.11
N ILE A 115 0.97 -5.30 4.48
CA ILE A 115 2.20 -4.72 4.97
C ILE A 115 2.84 -3.88 3.89
N LEU A 116 3.07 -2.61 4.19
CA LEU A 116 3.92 -1.73 3.43
C LEU A 116 5.18 -1.44 4.23
N LEU A 117 6.31 -1.89 3.68
CA LEU A 117 7.64 -1.57 4.17
C LEU A 117 8.22 -0.48 3.28
N SER A 118 8.72 0.61 3.87
CA SER A 118 9.43 1.66 3.14
C SER A 118 10.82 1.90 3.74
N HIS A 119 11.87 1.72 2.93
CA HIS A 119 13.27 1.79 3.36
C HIS A 119 14.07 2.61 2.36
N SER A 120 14.75 3.65 2.82
CA SER A 120 15.43 4.59 1.93
C SER A 120 16.96 4.60 2.05
N GLN A 121 17.56 3.81 2.95
CA GLN A 121 19.00 3.90 3.26
C GLN A 121 19.59 2.59 3.77
N HIS A 122 20.58 2.05 3.07
CA HIS A 122 21.47 1.02 3.60
C HIS A 122 22.15 1.44 4.91
N PRO A 123 22.47 0.51 5.83
CA PRO A 123 22.39 -0.96 5.72
C PRO A 123 20.98 -1.56 5.92
N PHE A 124 20.73 -2.69 5.26
CA PHE A 124 19.47 -3.46 5.33
C PHE A 124 19.43 -4.40 6.55
N GLU A 125 20.60 -4.79 7.03
CA GLU A 125 20.85 -5.74 8.11
C GLU A 125 20.05 -5.47 9.40
N PRO A 126 19.87 -4.21 9.86
CA PRO A 126 19.04 -3.92 11.03
C PRO A 126 17.57 -4.32 10.89
N LEU A 127 17.08 -4.54 9.65
CA LEU A 127 15.70 -4.95 9.39
C LEU A 127 15.50 -6.46 9.38
N LEU A 128 16.58 -7.27 9.40
CA LEU A 128 16.45 -8.73 9.38
C LEU A 128 15.59 -9.30 10.52
N PRO A 129 15.72 -8.85 11.79
CA PRO A 129 14.86 -9.33 12.87
C PRO A 129 13.38 -9.02 12.62
N ILE A 130 13.11 -7.86 12.04
CA ILE A 130 11.77 -7.37 11.73
C ILE A 130 11.15 -8.20 10.62
N LEU A 131 11.91 -8.48 9.56
CA LEU A 131 11.45 -9.34 8.47
C LEU A 131 11.15 -10.76 8.94
N ALA A 132 11.92 -11.29 9.89
CA ALA A 132 11.64 -12.58 10.50
C ALA A 132 10.30 -12.57 11.27
N THR A 133 10.02 -11.50 12.02
CA THR A 133 8.75 -11.33 12.72
C THR A 133 7.58 -11.12 11.75
N VAL A 134 7.77 -10.32 10.71
CA VAL A 134 6.76 -10.13 9.65
C VAL A 134 6.46 -11.44 8.93
N ALA A 135 7.46 -12.28 8.69
CA ALA A 135 7.25 -13.59 8.07
C ALA A 135 6.32 -14.50 8.89
N GLN A 136 6.32 -14.37 10.23
CA GLN A 136 5.43 -15.14 11.11
C GLN A 136 3.96 -14.69 10.99
N MET A 137 3.71 -13.46 10.54
CA MET A 137 2.36 -12.93 10.31
C MET A 137 1.70 -13.50 9.05
N ARG A 138 2.50 -14.06 8.13
CA ARG A 138 2.04 -14.59 6.84
C ARG A 138 1.20 -13.57 6.05
N PRO A 139 1.78 -12.39 5.72
CA PRO A 139 1.04 -11.37 4.99
C PRO A 139 0.55 -11.90 3.64
N THR A 140 -0.67 -11.52 3.27
CA THR A 140 -1.23 -11.78 1.95
C THR A 140 -0.89 -10.64 0.98
N HIS A 141 -0.79 -9.42 1.48
CA HIS A 141 -0.37 -8.24 0.73
C HIS A 141 0.95 -7.71 1.27
N LEU A 142 1.92 -7.55 0.38
CA LEU A 142 3.25 -7.06 0.73
C LEU A 142 3.69 -6.00 -0.29
N ALA A 143 3.99 -4.81 0.19
CA ALA A 143 4.58 -3.73 -0.58
C ALA A 143 5.97 -3.41 -0.03
N LEU A 144 6.99 -3.52 -0.87
CA LEU A 144 8.38 -3.22 -0.55
C LEU A 144 8.79 -1.96 -1.32
N LEU A 145 8.96 -0.85 -0.61
CA LEU A 145 9.28 0.46 -1.18
C LEU A 145 10.68 0.96 -0.83
N GLY A 146 11.60 0.86 -1.78
CA GLY A 146 12.94 1.38 -1.67
C GLY A 146 14.00 0.28 -1.76
N ASP A 147 15.14 0.48 -1.11
CA ASP A 147 16.32 -0.38 -1.25
C ASP A 147 16.22 -1.67 -0.42
N PHE A 148 15.06 -2.35 -0.45
CA PHE A 148 14.87 -3.65 0.23
C PHE A 148 15.61 -4.80 -0.43
N LEU A 149 16.05 -4.59 -1.66
CA LEU A 149 16.78 -5.57 -2.42
C LEU A 149 18.25 -5.20 -2.28
N PRO A 150 19.08 -6.12 -1.75
CA PRO A 150 20.49 -5.83 -1.62
C PRO A 150 21.08 -5.43 -2.97
N ASP A 151 22.03 -4.48 -2.96
CA ASP A 151 22.80 -4.15 -4.16
C ASP A 151 23.36 -5.47 -4.73
N TYR A 152 23.23 -5.69 -6.03
CA TYR A 152 23.74 -6.88 -6.70
C TYR A 152 25.24 -7.13 -6.45
N ARG A 153 25.97 -6.08 -6.05
CA ARG A 153 27.38 -6.15 -5.66
C ARG A 153 27.60 -6.74 -4.27
N THR A 154 26.61 -6.64 -3.37
CA THR A 154 26.69 -7.05 -1.97
C THR A 154 25.66 -8.10 -1.60
N LEU A 155 24.79 -8.51 -2.54
CA LEU A 155 23.90 -9.65 -2.37
C LEU A 155 24.70 -10.82 -1.80
N PRO A 156 24.36 -11.29 -0.58
CA PRO A 156 24.59 -12.69 -0.27
C PRO A 156 23.98 -13.47 -1.43
N GLN A 157 24.59 -14.58 -1.86
CA GLN A 157 24.08 -15.44 -2.95
C GLN A 157 22.63 -15.95 -2.74
N GLU A 158 21.93 -15.50 -1.69
CA GLU A 158 20.79 -16.14 -1.05
C GLU A 158 19.52 -15.28 -1.00
N PHE A 159 19.43 -14.09 -1.63
CA PHE A 159 18.10 -13.45 -1.70
C PHE A 159 17.18 -14.33 -2.56
N HIS A 160 16.22 -14.96 -1.88
CA HIS A 160 15.31 -15.91 -2.47
C HIS A 160 13.90 -15.60 -2.01
N PHE A 161 12.98 -15.49 -2.96
CA PHE A 161 11.56 -15.43 -2.68
C PHE A 161 11.00 -16.71 -2.04
N GLY A 162 11.82 -17.75 -1.86
CA GLY A 162 11.47 -18.97 -1.14
C GLY A 162 11.52 -18.86 0.39
N VAL A 163 11.81 -17.68 0.96
CA VAL A 163 11.76 -17.48 2.41
C VAL A 163 10.31 -17.42 2.91
N PRO A 164 10.04 -17.78 4.19
CA PRO A 164 8.67 -17.84 4.73
C PRO A 164 7.86 -16.55 4.59
N LEU A 165 8.52 -15.40 4.49
CA LEU A 165 7.87 -14.09 4.28
C LEU A 165 6.93 -14.07 3.08
N PHE A 166 7.25 -14.79 2.01
CA PHE A 166 6.51 -14.73 0.76
C PHE A 166 5.56 -15.91 0.52
N GLU A 167 5.53 -16.89 1.43
CA GLU A 167 4.80 -18.15 1.24
C GLU A 167 3.28 -17.95 1.05
N SER A 168 2.72 -16.92 1.70
CA SER A 168 1.29 -16.60 1.65
C SER A 168 0.96 -15.35 0.83
N VAL A 169 1.97 -14.73 0.21
CA VAL A 169 1.78 -13.46 -0.51
C VAL A 169 1.02 -13.73 -1.81
N THR A 170 -0.13 -13.09 -1.94
CA THR A 170 -0.97 -13.10 -3.14
C THR A 170 -0.82 -11.82 -3.94
N HIS A 171 -0.54 -10.70 -3.26
CA HIS A 171 -0.32 -9.39 -3.86
C HIS A 171 1.02 -8.82 -3.45
N LEU A 172 1.91 -8.59 -4.42
CA LEU A 172 3.26 -8.10 -4.19
C LEU A 172 3.48 -6.78 -4.93
N GLN A 173 3.93 -5.74 -4.23
CA GLN A 173 4.40 -4.50 -4.84
C GLN A 173 5.90 -4.37 -4.62
N LEU A 174 6.63 -4.17 -5.71
CA LEU A 174 8.07 -3.98 -5.70
C LEU A 174 8.36 -2.60 -6.29
N TYR A 175 8.82 -1.71 -5.42
CA TYR A 175 9.31 -0.41 -5.80
C TYR A 175 10.74 -0.27 -5.28
N VAL A 176 11.66 0.14 -6.14
CA VAL A 176 13.04 0.38 -5.73
C VAL A 176 13.34 1.85 -5.97
N ALA A 177 13.54 2.57 -4.87
CA ALA A 177 13.96 3.96 -4.87
C ALA A 177 15.47 4.02 -5.13
N THR A 178 16.03 5.20 -5.35
CA THR A 178 17.48 5.36 -5.39
C THR A 178 17.96 6.04 -4.11
N ALA A 179 19.14 5.64 -3.62
CA ALA A 179 19.75 6.14 -2.38
C ALA A 179 19.88 7.67 -2.28
N ASN A 180 19.79 8.39 -3.40
CA ASN A 180 19.99 9.83 -3.44
C ASN A 180 18.74 10.63 -3.05
N GLY A 181 17.61 9.97 -2.75
CA GLY A 181 16.31 10.63 -2.48
C GLY A 181 15.73 11.38 -3.68
N ASN A 182 16.48 11.47 -4.78
CA ASN A 182 16.01 11.94 -6.06
C ASN A 182 15.22 10.79 -6.69
N TYR A 183 13.91 10.98 -6.84
CA TYR A 183 12.96 10.08 -7.50
C TYR A 183 13.26 9.84 -8.99
N ARG A 184 14.48 10.09 -9.46
CA ARG A 184 14.88 9.70 -10.81
C ARG A 184 15.11 8.20 -10.78
N VAL A 185 14.29 7.43 -11.52
CA VAL A 185 14.57 6.02 -11.83
C VAL A 185 16.01 5.93 -12.32
N SER A 186 16.91 5.45 -11.46
CA SER A 186 18.26 5.19 -11.93
C SER A 186 18.20 3.95 -12.79
N HIS A 187 18.66 4.06 -14.03
CA HIS A 187 18.93 2.94 -14.94
C HIS A 187 19.90 1.88 -14.36
N THR A 188 20.36 2.02 -13.10
CA THR A 188 21.16 1.02 -12.41
C THR A 188 20.34 -0.21 -12.01
N LEU A 189 19.03 -0.08 -11.78
CA LEU A 189 18.18 -1.22 -11.39
C LEU A 189 17.95 -2.24 -12.51
N SER A 190 17.83 -1.78 -13.77
CA SER A 190 17.75 -2.68 -14.93
C SER A 190 18.99 -3.55 -15.07
N ARG A 191 20.16 -3.09 -14.63
CA ARG A 191 21.39 -3.92 -14.63
C ARG A 191 21.50 -4.85 -13.43
N ALA A 192 20.87 -4.51 -12.31
CA ALA A 192 21.04 -5.20 -11.04
C ALA A 192 20.12 -6.42 -10.90
N TRP A 193 18.84 -6.30 -11.29
CA TRP A 193 17.88 -7.37 -11.03
C TRP A 193 17.80 -8.39 -12.18
N LYS A 194 18.84 -9.21 -12.32
CA LYS A 194 18.84 -10.36 -13.26
C LYS A 194 18.00 -11.56 -12.79
N HIS A 195 17.48 -11.48 -11.56
CA HIS A 195 16.81 -12.56 -10.86
C HIS A 195 15.28 -12.45 -10.86
N TRP A 196 14.68 -11.84 -11.89
CA TRP A 196 13.22 -11.90 -12.07
C TRP A 196 12.71 -13.34 -12.12
N SER A 197 13.54 -14.29 -12.58
CA SER A 197 13.26 -15.74 -12.49
C SER A 197 12.95 -16.23 -11.08
N ALA A 198 13.49 -15.59 -10.04
CA ALA A 198 13.21 -15.96 -8.66
C ALA A 198 11.75 -15.71 -8.27
N LEU A 199 11.02 -14.83 -8.98
CA LEU A 199 9.57 -14.67 -8.77
C LEU A 199 8.81 -15.97 -9.02
N ALA A 200 9.32 -16.88 -9.85
CA ALA A 200 8.70 -18.19 -10.08
C ALA A 200 8.59 -19.05 -8.80
N ALA A 201 9.33 -18.72 -7.74
CA ALA A 201 9.18 -19.36 -6.43
C ALA A 201 7.89 -18.96 -5.69
N LEU A 202 7.25 -17.84 -6.08
CA LEU A 202 6.05 -17.28 -5.46
C LEU A 202 4.78 -17.98 -5.96
N LYS A 203 4.54 -19.20 -5.48
CA LYS A 203 3.48 -20.09 -5.99
C LYS A 203 2.04 -19.57 -5.80
N THR A 204 1.83 -18.68 -4.84
CA THR A 204 0.53 -18.08 -4.47
C THR A 204 0.30 -16.71 -5.11
N LEU A 205 1.31 -16.16 -5.80
CA LEU A 205 1.23 -14.80 -6.32
C LEU A 205 0.23 -14.72 -7.47
N THR A 206 -0.75 -13.83 -7.32
CA THR A 206 -1.80 -13.56 -8.31
C THR A 206 -1.74 -12.11 -8.80
N HIS A 207 -1.19 -11.20 -8.00
CA HIS A 207 -1.09 -9.79 -8.32
C HIS A 207 0.33 -9.29 -8.08
N LEU A 208 0.90 -8.60 -9.08
CA LEU A 208 2.25 -8.07 -9.01
C LEU A 208 2.24 -6.62 -9.49
N ALA A 209 2.84 -5.72 -8.72
CA ALA A 209 3.09 -4.34 -9.13
C ALA A 209 4.59 -4.06 -9.16
N VAL A 210 5.10 -3.53 -10.27
CA VAL A 210 6.53 -3.27 -10.48
C VAL A 210 6.74 -1.97 -11.25
N VAL A 211 7.90 -1.34 -11.07
CA VAL A 211 8.39 -0.31 -12.00
C VAL A 211 9.11 -1.02 -13.15
N PRO A 212 8.66 -0.89 -14.41
CA PRO A 212 9.34 -1.52 -15.52
C PRO A 212 10.72 -0.91 -15.70
N SER A 213 11.75 -1.75 -15.68
CA SER A 213 13.14 -1.33 -15.90
C SER A 213 13.61 -1.57 -17.35
N GLU A 214 12.89 -2.43 -18.08
CA GLU A 214 13.20 -2.86 -19.45
C GLU A 214 11.90 -3.05 -20.24
N GLN A 215 11.95 -2.82 -21.54
CA GLN A 215 10.77 -2.90 -22.42
C GLN A 215 10.13 -4.31 -22.44
N ASN A 216 10.94 -5.36 -22.30
CA ASN A 216 10.50 -6.76 -22.35
C ASN A 216 10.19 -7.35 -20.96
N LEU A 217 10.35 -6.58 -19.88
CA LEU A 217 10.22 -7.11 -18.52
C LEU A 217 8.82 -7.68 -18.27
N ALA A 218 7.77 -6.99 -18.72
CA ALA A 218 6.41 -7.44 -18.54
C ALA A 218 6.16 -8.79 -19.24
N ASN A 219 6.56 -8.95 -20.50
CA ASN A 219 6.49 -10.23 -21.21
C ASN A 219 7.24 -11.34 -20.46
N TYR A 220 8.43 -11.03 -19.96
CA TYR A 220 9.22 -11.98 -19.20
C TYR A 220 8.48 -12.42 -17.93
N ILE A 221 8.00 -11.47 -17.10
CA ILE A 221 7.23 -11.74 -15.89
C ILE A 221 6.01 -12.61 -16.20
N LEU A 222 5.24 -12.25 -17.21
CA LEU A 222 4.03 -12.98 -17.62
C LEU A 222 4.34 -14.41 -18.09
N SER A 223 5.54 -14.64 -18.67
CA SER A 223 5.97 -15.97 -19.09
C SER A 223 6.36 -16.89 -17.93
N ILE A 224 6.93 -16.33 -16.85
CA ILE A 224 7.37 -17.11 -15.67
C ILE A 224 6.29 -17.20 -14.58
N LEU A 225 5.27 -16.33 -14.62
CA LEU A 225 4.13 -16.31 -13.70
C LEU A 225 2.81 -16.54 -14.44
N PRO A 226 2.52 -17.77 -14.90
CA PRO A 226 1.31 -18.06 -15.68
C PRO A 226 0.01 -17.88 -14.87
N ARG A 227 0.08 -17.86 -13.54
CA ARG A 227 -1.06 -17.69 -12.62
C ARG A 227 -1.38 -16.22 -12.32
N LEU A 228 -0.60 -15.29 -12.85
CA LEU A 228 -0.80 -13.88 -12.57
C LEU A 228 -2.14 -13.42 -13.16
N HIS A 229 -3.00 -12.85 -12.33
CA HIS A 229 -4.28 -12.25 -12.70
C HIS A 229 -4.12 -10.80 -13.10
N ALA A 230 -3.24 -10.07 -12.40
CA ALA A 230 -2.93 -8.67 -12.67
C ALA A 230 -1.43 -8.38 -12.58
N LEU A 231 -0.92 -7.65 -13.58
CA LEU A 231 0.40 -7.05 -13.59
C LEU A 231 0.24 -5.53 -13.68
N VAL A 232 0.51 -4.85 -12.56
CA VAL A 232 0.51 -3.39 -12.47
C VAL A 232 1.91 -2.87 -12.81
N LEU A 233 2.00 -2.06 -13.86
CA LEU A 233 3.23 -1.38 -14.25
C LEU A 233 3.17 0.07 -13.78
N TYR A 234 4.04 0.45 -12.85
CA TYR A 234 4.14 1.84 -12.43
C TYR A 234 4.83 2.67 -13.50
N SER A 235 4.23 3.80 -13.85
CA SER A 235 4.81 4.76 -14.79
C SER A 235 5.10 6.08 -14.07
N GLU A 236 6.31 6.57 -14.25
CA GLU A 236 6.63 7.95 -13.93
C GLU A 236 6.19 8.84 -15.10
N ARG A 237 5.20 9.70 -14.83
CA ARG A 237 4.89 10.81 -15.72
C ARG A 237 6.00 11.83 -15.49
N SER A 238 7.06 11.79 -16.30
CA SER A 238 8.03 12.87 -16.31
C SER A 238 7.53 13.95 -17.27
N ASP A 239 7.66 15.22 -16.89
CA ASP A 239 7.39 16.38 -17.76
C ASP A 239 8.25 16.37 -19.04
N MET A 240 9.22 15.44 -19.14
CA MET A 240 10.15 15.24 -20.25
C MET A 240 9.85 13.97 -21.07
N GLY A 241 8.68 13.33 -20.88
CA GLY A 241 8.27 12.10 -21.56
C GLY A 241 8.44 10.83 -20.73
N TYR A 242 7.77 9.75 -21.13
CA TYR A 242 7.88 8.45 -20.45
C TYR A 242 9.29 7.87 -20.67
N THR A 243 10.01 7.60 -19.58
CA THR A 243 11.40 7.09 -19.66
C THR A 243 11.47 5.69 -20.27
N THR A 244 10.40 4.90 -20.19
CA THR A 244 10.17 3.69 -21.00
C THR A 244 8.67 3.46 -21.13
N SER A 245 8.08 3.67 -22.32
CA SER A 245 6.77 3.09 -22.58
C SER A 245 6.98 1.58 -22.75
N PRO A 246 6.18 0.73 -22.10
CA PRO A 246 6.11 -0.68 -22.46
C PRO A 246 5.81 -0.81 -23.96
N ASP A 247 6.23 -1.92 -24.56
CA ASP A 247 5.87 -2.23 -25.94
C ASP A 247 4.34 -2.20 -26.10
N ARG A 248 3.85 -1.70 -27.24
CA ARG A 248 2.40 -1.65 -27.50
C ARG A 248 1.80 -3.05 -27.49
N ASP A 249 2.54 -4.04 -27.99
CA ASP A 249 2.09 -5.42 -28.03
C ASP A 249 1.96 -6.03 -26.63
N VAL A 250 2.88 -5.65 -25.72
CA VAL A 250 2.78 -6.02 -24.29
C VAL A 250 1.50 -5.45 -23.71
N LEU A 251 1.21 -4.17 -23.97
CA LEU A 251 0.06 -3.48 -23.39
C LEU A 251 -1.29 -4.07 -23.83
N GLN A 252 -1.34 -4.92 -24.86
CA GLN A 252 -2.55 -5.64 -25.25
C GLN A 252 -2.87 -6.83 -24.34
N ASP A 253 -1.93 -7.32 -23.52
CA ASP A 253 -2.22 -8.42 -22.59
C ASP A 253 -3.35 -8.00 -21.63
N PRO A 254 -4.42 -8.81 -21.50
CA PRO A 254 -5.59 -8.45 -20.69
C PRO A 254 -5.30 -8.42 -19.19
N ARG A 255 -4.11 -8.84 -18.74
CA ARG A 255 -3.69 -8.80 -17.33
C ARG A 255 -2.91 -7.54 -16.98
N ILE A 256 -2.58 -6.68 -17.94
CA ILE A 256 -1.76 -5.50 -17.70
C ILE A 256 -2.62 -4.28 -17.37
N PHE A 257 -2.23 -3.60 -16.31
CA PHE A 257 -2.72 -2.29 -15.89
C PHE A 257 -1.52 -1.37 -15.65
N VAL A 258 -1.60 -0.10 -16.04
CA VAL A 258 -0.54 0.87 -15.80
C VAL A 258 -1.07 1.96 -14.88
N GLU A 259 -0.33 2.26 -13.82
CA GLU A 259 -0.69 3.31 -12.87
C GLU A 259 0.47 4.28 -12.67
N SER A 260 0.14 5.52 -12.31
CA SER A 260 1.12 6.50 -11.86
C SER A 260 1.82 6.04 -10.59
N LEU A 261 3.15 6.09 -10.58
CA LEU A 261 3.93 5.83 -9.38
C LEU A 261 3.53 6.76 -8.21
N PHE A 262 3.11 8.00 -8.50
CA PHE A 262 2.68 8.96 -7.48
C PHE A 262 1.43 8.52 -6.73
N GLN A 263 0.65 7.60 -7.30
CA GLN A 263 -0.56 7.06 -6.68
C GLN A 263 -0.28 5.87 -5.75
N LEU A 264 0.93 5.31 -5.74
CA LEU A 264 1.26 4.13 -4.94
C LEU A 264 0.91 4.32 -3.46
N ARG A 265 1.46 5.37 -2.82
CA ARG A 265 1.22 5.62 -1.40
C ARG A 265 -0.21 6.11 -1.11
N PRO A 266 -0.78 7.07 -1.88
CA PRO A 266 -2.18 7.47 -1.71
C PRO A 266 -3.17 6.31 -1.79
N LEU A 267 -3.07 5.46 -2.82
CA LEU A 267 -3.98 4.33 -3.01
C LEU A 267 -3.81 3.26 -1.93
N TRP A 268 -2.57 2.96 -1.50
CA TRP A 268 -2.38 2.04 -0.37
C TRP A 268 -3.01 2.58 0.91
N HIS A 269 -2.83 3.87 1.22
CA HIS A 269 -3.48 4.47 2.39
C HIS A 269 -5.00 4.54 2.29
N SER A 270 -5.54 4.74 1.09
CA SER A 270 -6.97 4.69 0.80
C SER A 270 -7.51 3.29 1.07
N GLY A 271 -6.89 2.26 0.48
CA GLY A 271 -7.19 0.85 0.71
C GLY A 271 -7.16 0.44 2.18
N ALA A 272 -6.08 0.79 2.88
CA ALA A 272 -5.91 0.51 4.30
C ALA A 272 -6.95 1.20 5.21
N ARG A 273 -7.75 2.11 4.65
CA ARG A 273 -8.84 2.83 5.32
C ARG A 273 -10.23 2.39 4.83
N GLY A 274 -10.30 1.38 3.97
CA GLY A 274 -11.54 0.88 3.37
C GLY A 274 -12.02 1.66 2.15
N GLY A 275 -11.19 2.54 1.59
CA GLY A 275 -11.42 3.16 0.29
C GLY A 275 -10.81 2.33 -0.84
N ASP A 276 -10.77 2.90 -2.05
CA ASP A 276 -10.22 2.23 -3.22
C ASP A 276 -8.71 2.06 -3.08
N ASP A 277 -8.22 0.88 -3.44
CA ASP A 277 -6.80 0.57 -3.50
C ASP A 277 -6.33 0.32 -4.93
N ILE A 278 -5.03 0.07 -5.10
CA ILE A 278 -4.45 -0.18 -6.43
C ILE A 278 -4.94 -1.50 -7.04
N TRP A 279 -5.26 -2.48 -6.20
CA TRP A 279 -5.63 -3.81 -6.65
C TRP A 279 -7.06 -3.85 -7.14
N LEU A 280 -7.99 -3.28 -6.39
CA LEU A 280 -9.38 -3.09 -6.79
C LEU A 280 -9.46 -2.38 -8.14
N ARG A 281 -8.75 -1.26 -8.28
CA ARG A 281 -8.70 -0.51 -9.55
C ARG A 281 -8.10 -1.32 -10.70
N ALA A 282 -7.04 -2.09 -10.43
CA ALA A 282 -6.45 -2.95 -11.44
C ALA A 282 -7.40 -4.09 -11.86
N GLU A 283 -8.09 -4.72 -10.90
CA GLU A 283 -9.05 -5.79 -11.14
C GLU A 283 -10.26 -5.31 -11.94
N GLU A 284 -10.85 -4.16 -11.57
CA GLU A 284 -11.94 -3.54 -12.31
C GLU A 284 -11.52 -3.20 -13.73
N PHE A 285 -10.35 -2.58 -13.89
CA PHE A 285 -9.81 -2.23 -15.21
C PHE A 285 -9.60 -3.48 -16.08
N ILE A 286 -9.00 -4.52 -15.52
CA ILE A 286 -8.75 -5.80 -16.20
C ILE A 286 -10.07 -6.50 -16.55
N ALA A 287 -11.08 -6.42 -15.69
CA ALA A 287 -12.41 -6.95 -15.96
C ALA A 287 -13.04 -6.24 -17.17
N MET A 288 -13.01 -4.91 -17.20
CA MET A 288 -13.48 -4.10 -18.34
C MET A 288 -12.73 -4.42 -19.64
N LYS A 289 -11.42 -4.64 -19.56
CA LYS A 289 -10.62 -5.04 -20.73
C LYS A 289 -11.01 -6.41 -21.25
N ARG A 290 -11.24 -7.38 -20.36
CA ARG A 290 -11.64 -8.75 -20.73
C ARG A 290 -13.05 -8.83 -21.30
N SER A 291 -13.96 -7.96 -20.88
CA SER A 291 -15.31 -7.86 -21.46
C SER A 291 -15.34 -7.11 -22.79
N GLY A 292 -14.29 -6.35 -23.12
CA GLY A 292 -14.24 -5.47 -24.29
C GLY A 292 -14.95 -4.13 -24.08
N ASP A 293 -15.20 -3.74 -22.82
CA ASP A 293 -15.81 -2.45 -22.46
C ASP A 293 -14.84 -1.28 -22.67
N ILE A 294 -13.54 -1.55 -22.75
CA ILE A 294 -12.50 -0.60 -23.10
C ILE A 294 -11.64 -1.14 -24.24
N GLU A 295 -11.12 -0.24 -25.06
CA GLU A 295 -10.27 -0.60 -26.21
C GLU A 295 -8.94 -1.19 -25.73
N ASP A 296 -8.40 -2.19 -26.45
CA ASP A 296 -7.22 -2.95 -26.01
C ASP A 296 -5.96 -2.12 -25.78
N TYR A 297 -5.87 -0.95 -26.43
CA TYR A 297 -4.76 0.00 -26.26
C TYR A 297 -4.95 0.93 -25.07
N VAL A 298 -6.10 0.93 -24.40
CA VAL A 298 -6.29 1.63 -23.13
C VAL A 298 -5.63 0.76 -22.07
N TYR A 299 -4.70 1.38 -21.32
CA TYR A 299 -3.92 0.68 -20.29
C TYR A 299 -3.87 1.43 -18.97
N ARG A 300 -4.59 2.56 -18.84
CA ARG A 300 -4.70 3.35 -17.60
C ARG A 300 -6.15 3.62 -17.30
N TRP A 301 -6.43 3.83 -16.02
CA TRP A 301 -7.69 4.39 -15.60
C TRP A 301 -7.88 5.76 -16.28
N PRO A 302 -9.03 6.05 -16.92
CA PRO A 302 -9.33 7.38 -17.43
C PRO A 302 -9.23 8.35 -16.25
N LYS A 303 -8.36 9.35 -16.30
CA LYS A 303 -8.24 10.26 -15.17
C LYS A 303 -9.55 11.04 -15.04
N GLU A 304 -9.99 11.30 -13.82
CA GLU A 304 -11.01 12.35 -13.62
C GLU A 304 -10.52 13.71 -14.11
N GLU A 305 -9.20 13.95 -14.13
CA GLU A 305 -8.60 15.12 -14.78
C GLU A 305 -8.88 15.18 -16.29
N ASP A 306 -9.04 14.04 -16.98
CA ASP A 306 -9.43 14.05 -18.40
C ASP A 306 -10.93 14.40 -18.54
N LYS A 307 -11.76 14.15 -17.51
CA LYS A 307 -13.14 14.67 -17.44
C LYS A 307 -13.17 16.16 -17.11
N GLU A 308 -12.32 16.67 -16.22
CA GLU A 308 -12.21 18.11 -15.98
C GLU A 308 -11.66 18.84 -17.21
N GLU A 309 -10.67 18.29 -17.93
CA GLU A 309 -10.20 18.87 -19.21
C GLU A 309 -11.26 18.74 -20.32
N GLU A 310 -11.97 17.62 -20.46
CA GLU A 310 -13.09 17.50 -21.41
C GLU A 310 -14.26 18.43 -21.04
N GLU A 311 -14.63 18.54 -19.77
CA GLU A 311 -15.67 19.46 -19.29
C GLU A 311 -15.26 20.92 -19.49
N ASN A 312 -14.00 21.28 -19.24
CA ASN A 312 -13.47 22.61 -19.53
C ASN A 312 -13.44 22.89 -21.04
N VAL A 313 -13.09 21.92 -21.88
CA VAL A 313 -13.13 22.04 -23.35
C VAL A 313 -14.56 22.15 -23.88
N ILE A 314 -15.52 21.40 -23.30
CA ILE A 314 -16.95 21.49 -23.63
C ILE A 314 -17.50 22.85 -23.19
N PHE A 315 -17.13 23.32 -22.00
CA PHE A 315 -17.51 24.61 -21.45
C PHE A 315 -16.99 25.78 -22.30
N ASP A 316 -15.72 25.73 -22.72
CA ASP A 316 -15.11 26.75 -23.60
C ASP A 316 -15.73 26.75 -25.01
N ARG A 317 -16.09 25.58 -25.54
CA ARG A 317 -16.82 25.48 -26.82
C ARG A 317 -18.25 26.04 -26.73
N ALA A 318 -18.94 25.78 -25.62
CA ALA A 318 -20.26 26.33 -25.36
C ALA A 318 -20.23 27.85 -25.20
N LEU A 319 -19.23 28.38 -24.49
CA LEU A 319 -19.01 29.84 -24.38
C LEU A 319 -18.68 30.48 -25.74
N SER A 320 -17.87 29.82 -26.56
CA SER A 320 -17.52 30.30 -27.90
C SER A 320 -18.73 30.34 -28.83
N ALA A 321 -19.61 29.34 -28.77
CA ALA A 321 -20.83 29.28 -29.58
C ALA A 321 -21.90 30.33 -29.19
N LEU A 322 -21.85 30.85 -27.96
CA LEU A 322 -22.74 31.93 -27.49
C LEU A 322 -22.24 33.33 -27.88
N SER A 323 -21.03 33.43 -28.42
CA SER A 323 -20.39 34.69 -28.81
C SER A 323 -20.43 35.00 -30.31
N THR A 324 -21.09 34.15 -31.10
CA THR A 324 -21.34 34.29 -32.55
C THR A 324 -22.82 34.43 -32.84
#